data_AF-A0A4D4K6C9-F1
#
_entry.id   AF-A0A4D4K6C9-F1
#
_cell.length_a   1.000
_cell.length_b   1.000
_cell.length_c   1.000
_cell.angle_alpha   90.00
_cell.angle_beta   90.00
_cell.angle_gamma   90.00
#
_symmetry.space_group_name_H-M   'P 1'
#
loop_
_entity.id
_entity.type
_entity.pdbx_description
1 polymer ?
#
loop_
_entity_poly.entity_id
_entity_poly.type
_entity_poly.pdbx_seq_one_letter_code
_entity_poly.pdbx_strand_id
1 'polypeptide(L)'
;MRSLPLTLVARLLPVAVLAAAGVAMTTSDDSDAGATPAGPSPQTSAPATGAAAPRYAKPPAEACTTLPESMIKDLVPGAKAAGNELKSSDLGRRTGCSWHALDDFDYRWLDIAYDVKSTAGKKSGSEGGSAVPGLGDDATVTEKTTEDDDQGIREAVVTVHQDNATVTVTYNGGDFESHKAADGDAIRKGAISAAKQALSALDG
;
A
#
# COMPACT_ATOMS: atom_id res chain seq x y z
N MET A 1 32.07 17.00 -15.82
CA MET A 1 31.55 16.73 -17.18
C MET A 1 32.37 15.62 -17.80
N ARG A 2 31.80 14.41 -17.90
CA ARG A 2 32.28 13.31 -18.74
C ARG A 2 31.14 12.28 -18.82
N SER A 3 30.74 11.99 -20.06
CA SER A 3 29.47 11.41 -20.47
C SER A 3 29.44 9.88 -20.33
N LEU A 4 28.29 9.32 -19.95
CA LEU A 4 27.99 7.88 -19.95
C LEU A 4 27.68 7.37 -21.36
N PRO A 5 28.02 6.12 -21.72
CA PRO A 5 27.34 5.39 -22.78
C PRO A 5 26.19 4.55 -22.22
N LEU A 6 24.96 4.97 -22.55
CA LEU A 6 23.74 4.17 -22.48
C LEU A 6 23.83 3.00 -23.47
N THR A 7 23.75 1.77 -22.97
CA THR A 7 23.51 0.57 -23.79
C THR A 7 22.12 0.02 -23.47
N LEU A 8 21.18 0.34 -24.35
CA LEU A 8 19.78 -0.09 -24.33
C LEU A 8 19.68 -1.48 -24.97
N VAL A 9 19.55 -2.53 -24.16
CA VAL A 9 19.28 -3.89 -24.66
C VAL A 9 17.77 -4.14 -24.65
N ALA A 10 17.13 -3.91 -25.79
CA ALA A 10 15.73 -4.24 -26.01
C ALA A 10 15.56 -5.76 -26.14
N ARG A 11 14.94 -6.40 -25.13
CA ARG A 11 14.47 -7.79 -25.22
C ARG A 11 13.07 -7.82 -25.83
N LEU A 12 13.01 -8.13 -27.12
CA LEU A 12 11.79 -8.47 -27.85
C LEU A 12 11.34 -9.87 -27.45
N LEU A 13 10.19 -10.00 -26.79
CA LEU A 13 9.49 -11.27 -26.62
C LEU A 13 8.39 -11.39 -27.70
N PRO A 14 8.17 -12.58 -28.29
CA PRO A 14 7.21 -12.78 -29.36
C PRO A 14 5.77 -12.75 -28.85
N VAL A 15 4.94 -11.91 -29.47
CA VAL A 15 3.48 -11.89 -29.31
C VAL A 15 2.92 -13.11 -30.04
N ALA A 16 2.42 -14.08 -29.28
CA ALA A 16 1.65 -15.20 -29.82
C ALA A 16 0.24 -14.72 -30.19
N VAL A 17 0.00 -14.63 -31.50
CA VAL A 17 -1.32 -14.43 -32.11
C VAL A 17 -2.07 -15.76 -32.02
N LEU A 18 -3.11 -15.84 -31.19
CA LEU A 18 -4.12 -16.90 -31.29
C LEU A 18 -5.26 -16.40 -32.17
N ALA A 19 -5.19 -16.76 -33.45
CA ALA A 19 -6.32 -16.73 -34.36
C ALA A 19 -7.18 -17.98 -34.12
N ALA A 20 -8.43 -17.81 -33.70
CA ALA A 20 -9.46 -18.83 -33.86
C ALA A 20 -10.34 -18.39 -35.03
N ALA A 21 -10.18 -19.08 -36.17
CA ALA A 21 -10.98 -18.91 -37.37
C ALA A 21 -12.08 -19.99 -37.43
N GLY A 22 -13.31 -19.54 -37.69
CA GLY A 22 -14.37 -20.29 -38.40
C GLY A 22 -15.12 -21.38 -37.60
N VAL A 23 -16.39 -21.69 -37.86
CA VAL A 23 -17.21 -21.49 -39.07
C VAL A 23 -18.71 -21.65 -38.73
N ALA A 24 -19.56 -20.78 -39.30
CA ALA A 24 -20.87 -21.08 -39.93
C ALA A 24 -21.44 -19.74 -40.46
N MET A 25 -21.18 -19.32 -41.71
CA MET A 25 -22.01 -19.55 -42.93
C MET A 25 -23.51 -19.35 -42.65
N THR A 26 -24.29 -18.46 -43.29
CA THR A 26 -24.33 -18.06 -44.71
C THR A 26 -24.95 -16.65 -44.87
N THR A 27 -24.47 -15.87 -45.85
CA THR A 27 -25.14 -14.69 -46.39
C THR A 27 -26.28 -15.11 -47.33
N SER A 28 -27.45 -14.51 -47.17
CA SER A 28 -28.65 -14.72 -47.98
C SER A 28 -28.63 -13.87 -49.25
N ASP A 29 -29.09 -14.44 -50.37
CA ASP A 29 -29.71 -13.69 -51.47
C ASP A 29 -30.78 -14.56 -52.18
N ASP A 30 -31.85 -13.88 -52.60
CA ASP A 30 -33.06 -14.26 -53.38
C ASP A 30 -34.31 -14.92 -52.71
N SER A 31 -35.38 -14.10 -52.72
CA SER A 31 -36.85 -14.26 -52.81
C SER A 31 -37.59 -15.57 -52.44
N ASP A 32 -38.59 -15.43 -51.55
CA ASP A 32 -40.04 -15.76 -51.73
C ASP A 32 -40.73 -16.28 -50.42
N ALA A 33 -41.95 -15.78 -50.21
CA ALA A 33 -43.07 -16.25 -49.37
C ALA A 33 -42.85 -16.81 -47.93
N GLY A 34 -43.27 -15.99 -46.95
CA GLY A 34 -44.21 -16.36 -45.88
C GLY A 34 -43.76 -17.31 -44.74
N ALA A 35 -43.60 -16.77 -43.53
CA ALA A 35 -44.19 -17.28 -42.27
C ALA A 35 -43.69 -16.51 -41.02
N THR A 36 -44.66 -15.99 -40.25
CA THR A 36 -44.73 -15.72 -38.80
C THR A 36 -43.47 -15.29 -38.00
N PRO A 37 -43.47 -14.14 -37.30
CA PRO A 37 -42.42 -13.81 -36.35
C PRO A 37 -42.59 -14.56 -35.02
N ALA A 38 -41.58 -15.33 -34.61
CA ALA A 38 -41.41 -15.81 -33.24
C ALA A 38 -40.75 -14.70 -32.40
N GLY A 39 -41.39 -14.33 -31.29
CA GLY A 39 -40.96 -13.23 -30.42
C GLY A 39 -39.64 -13.50 -29.66
N PRO A 40 -38.96 -12.44 -29.18
CA PRO A 40 -37.72 -12.57 -28.45
C PRO A 40 -37.93 -13.25 -27.09
N SER A 41 -37.15 -14.30 -26.82
CA SER A 41 -37.04 -14.90 -25.49
C SER A 41 -36.30 -13.95 -24.54
N PRO A 42 -36.83 -13.67 -23.33
CA PRO A 42 -36.16 -12.79 -22.38
C PRO A 42 -34.96 -13.51 -21.76
N GLN A 43 -33.76 -12.99 -22.00
CA GLN A 43 -32.57 -13.38 -21.24
C GLN A 43 -32.71 -12.81 -19.83
N THR A 44 -32.95 -13.68 -18.86
CA THR A 44 -32.91 -13.33 -17.44
C THR A 44 -31.45 -13.07 -17.07
N SER A 45 -31.06 -11.80 -16.98
CA SER A 45 -29.80 -11.38 -16.39
C SER A 45 -29.85 -11.75 -14.90
N ALA A 46 -29.05 -12.72 -14.48
CA ALA A 46 -28.79 -12.96 -13.06
C ALA A 46 -28.25 -11.66 -12.43
N PRO A 47 -28.67 -11.28 -11.21
CA PRO A 47 -28.11 -10.11 -10.55
C PRO A 47 -26.62 -10.34 -10.37
N ALA A 48 -25.78 -9.46 -10.91
CA ALA A 48 -24.41 -9.35 -10.45
C ALA A 48 -24.51 -8.98 -8.96
N THR A 49 -24.15 -9.90 -8.07
CA THR A 49 -23.96 -9.61 -6.65
C THR A 49 -22.99 -8.43 -6.57
N GLY A 50 -23.53 -7.24 -6.26
CA GLY A 50 -22.75 -6.01 -6.24
C GLY A 50 -21.64 -6.15 -5.21
N ALA A 51 -20.39 -5.87 -5.62
CA ALA A 51 -19.30 -5.75 -4.67
C ALA A 51 -19.68 -4.71 -3.61
N ALA A 52 -19.37 -4.99 -2.34
CA ALA A 52 -19.59 -4.04 -1.26
C ALA A 52 -18.92 -2.69 -1.59
N ALA A 53 -19.60 -1.59 -1.28
CA ALA A 53 -19.05 -0.25 -1.47
C ALA A 53 -17.82 -0.05 -0.55
N PRO A 54 -16.75 0.63 -1.01
CA PRO A 54 -15.60 0.94 -0.17
C PRO A 54 -15.98 1.85 0.99
N ARG A 55 -15.34 1.67 2.15
CA ARG A 55 -15.53 2.50 3.35
C ARG A 55 -14.88 3.88 3.20
N TYR A 56 -13.65 3.93 2.72
CA TYR A 56 -12.84 5.15 2.68
C TYR A 56 -12.85 5.78 1.29
N ALA A 57 -13.23 7.05 1.19
CA ALA A 57 -13.22 7.76 -0.09
C ALA A 57 -11.82 8.25 -0.50
N LYS A 58 -11.00 8.62 0.49
CA LYS A 58 -9.65 9.18 0.33
C LYS A 58 -8.84 8.99 1.62
N PRO A 59 -7.50 9.03 1.58
CA PRO A 59 -6.70 9.02 2.81
C PRO A 59 -6.81 10.36 3.57
N PRO A 60 -6.24 10.45 4.79
CA PRO A 60 -6.08 11.73 5.48
C PRO A 60 -5.33 12.73 4.60
N ALA A 61 -5.86 13.95 4.47
CA ALA A 61 -5.27 14.96 3.60
C ALA A 61 -3.94 15.50 4.16
N GLU A 62 -3.87 15.62 5.49
CA GLU A 62 -2.70 16.10 6.23
C GLU A 62 -2.09 14.92 7.00
N ALA A 63 -1.28 14.10 6.32
CA ALA A 63 -0.73 12.90 6.94
C ALA A 63 0.19 13.25 8.13
N CYS A 64 0.97 14.31 8.02
CA CYS A 64 1.87 14.78 9.07
C CYS A 64 1.17 15.25 10.36
N THR A 65 -0.16 15.43 10.36
CA THR A 65 -0.89 15.82 11.58
C THR A 65 -1.62 14.64 12.23
N THR A 66 -1.47 13.42 11.69
CA THR A 66 -2.19 12.24 12.20
C THR A 66 -1.59 11.64 13.47
N LEU A 67 -0.31 11.92 13.74
CA LEU A 67 0.36 11.57 15.00
C LEU A 67 0.44 12.79 15.92
N PRO A 68 0.17 12.65 17.23
CA PRO A 68 0.31 13.74 18.17
C PRO A 68 1.80 14.09 18.35
N GLU A 69 2.07 15.38 18.57
CA GLU A 69 3.44 15.90 18.75
C GLU A 69 4.22 15.16 19.85
N SER A 70 3.56 14.77 20.94
CA SER A 70 4.20 14.00 22.02
C SER A 70 4.70 12.64 21.51
N MET A 71 3.90 11.93 20.71
CA MET A 71 4.32 10.65 20.14
C MET A 71 5.49 10.80 19.17
N ILE A 72 5.51 11.87 18.38
CA ILE A 72 6.63 12.16 17.48
C ILE A 72 7.92 12.38 18.28
N LYS A 73 7.85 13.16 19.38
CA LYS A 73 8.99 13.41 20.26
C LYS A 73 9.47 12.15 20.99
N ASP A 74 8.54 11.29 21.39
CA ASP A 74 8.87 10.04 22.09
C ASP A 74 9.52 9.01 21.14
N LEU A 75 9.05 8.91 19.89
CA LEU A 75 9.54 7.93 18.92
C LEU A 75 10.74 8.43 18.12
N VAL A 76 10.81 9.72 17.84
CA VAL A 76 11.86 10.35 17.03
C VAL A 76 12.38 11.60 17.75
N PRO A 77 13.13 11.44 18.86
CA PRO A 77 13.74 12.55 19.57
C PRO A 77 14.53 13.45 18.61
N GLY A 78 14.39 14.77 18.78
CA GLY A 78 15.01 15.77 17.89
C GLY A 78 14.25 16.07 16.60
N ALA A 79 13.22 15.29 16.22
CA ALA A 79 12.44 15.58 15.02
C ALA A 79 11.47 16.76 15.21
N LYS A 80 11.23 17.50 14.13
CA LYS A 80 10.18 18.54 14.09
C LYS A 80 8.81 17.88 13.99
N ALA A 81 7.86 18.32 14.81
CA ALA A 81 6.49 17.81 14.80
C ALA A 81 5.81 17.88 13.41
N ALA A 82 6.14 18.92 12.63
CA ALA A 82 5.57 19.12 11.29
C ALA A 82 5.90 17.99 10.29
N GLY A 83 6.95 17.20 10.54
CA GLY A 83 7.38 16.13 9.64
C GLY A 83 7.73 16.61 8.23
N ASN A 84 7.85 15.65 7.31
CA ASN A 84 8.03 15.89 5.89
C ASN A 84 6.98 15.08 5.12
N GLU A 85 6.10 15.76 4.40
CA GLU A 85 5.08 15.09 3.60
C GLU A 85 5.73 14.24 2.49
N LEU A 86 5.27 13.01 2.36
CA LEU A 86 5.70 12.09 1.32
C LEU A 86 5.07 12.51 -0.02
N LYS A 87 5.91 12.60 -1.05
CA LYS A 87 5.44 12.99 -2.39
C LYS A 87 4.63 11.86 -3.01
N SER A 88 3.43 12.20 -3.49
CA SER A 88 2.56 11.31 -4.25
C SER A 88 2.11 11.99 -5.55
N SER A 89 2.00 11.21 -6.63
CA SER A 89 1.38 11.67 -7.87
C SER A 89 -0.16 11.61 -7.82
N ASP A 90 -0.72 10.96 -6.80
CA ASP A 90 -2.16 10.78 -6.61
C ASP A 90 -2.51 10.92 -5.13
N LEU A 91 -2.82 12.15 -4.71
CA LEU A 91 -3.19 12.49 -3.33
C LEU A 91 -4.61 12.06 -2.97
N GLY A 92 -5.46 11.71 -3.96
CA GLY A 92 -6.78 11.13 -3.72
C GLY A 92 -6.69 9.69 -3.22
N ARG A 93 -5.55 9.05 -3.45
CA ARG A 93 -5.30 7.65 -3.15
C ARG A 93 -4.22 7.47 -2.09
N ARG A 94 -3.14 8.25 -2.15
CA ARG A 94 -1.98 8.09 -1.27
C ARG A 94 -1.51 9.40 -0.67
N THR A 95 -1.32 9.40 0.64
CA THR A 95 -0.66 10.44 1.42
C THR A 95 0.27 9.78 2.43
N GLY A 96 1.17 10.54 3.04
CA GLY A 96 2.07 9.99 4.04
C GLY A 96 3.04 11.03 4.57
N CYS A 97 3.68 10.73 5.68
CA CYS A 97 4.63 11.63 6.30
C CYS A 97 5.84 10.88 6.83
N SER A 98 6.99 11.55 6.84
CA SER A 98 8.22 11.09 7.45
C SER A 98 8.72 12.03 8.54
N TRP A 99 9.18 11.43 9.63
CA TRP A 99 9.92 12.10 10.70
C TRP A 99 11.23 11.36 10.88
N HIS A 100 12.33 12.09 10.91
CA HIS A 100 13.62 11.51 11.24
C HIS A 100 14.48 12.56 11.92
N ALA A 101 15.35 12.08 12.79
CA ALA A 101 16.33 12.90 13.47
C ALA A 101 17.47 12.03 13.98
N LEU A 102 18.59 12.72 14.20
CA LEU A 102 19.70 12.23 14.98
C LEU A 102 19.72 13.04 16.27
N ASP A 103 19.55 12.36 17.41
CA ASP A 103 19.67 12.94 18.75
C ASP A 103 20.92 12.37 19.41
N ASP A 104 21.94 13.22 19.57
CA ASP A 104 23.33 12.80 19.81
C ASP A 104 23.81 11.75 18.80
N PHE A 105 23.79 10.46 19.18
CA PHE A 105 24.15 9.33 18.34
C PHE A 105 22.97 8.41 18.01
N ASP A 106 21.80 8.61 18.63
CA ASP A 106 20.60 7.81 18.41
C ASP A 106 19.82 8.33 17.21
N TYR A 107 19.89 7.59 16.11
CA TYR A 107 19.12 7.89 14.92
C TYR A 107 17.79 7.16 14.94
N ARG A 108 16.73 7.93 14.65
CA ARG A 108 15.36 7.44 14.52
C ARG A 108 14.75 7.91 13.22
N TRP A 109 13.97 7.05 12.61
CA TRP A 109 13.15 7.37 11.44
C TRP A 109 11.80 6.68 11.55
N LEU A 110 10.73 7.44 11.33
CA LEU A 110 9.34 7.01 11.35
C LEU A 110 8.65 7.49 10.08
N ASP A 111 8.11 6.56 9.30
CA ASP A 111 7.21 6.86 8.19
C ASP A 111 5.81 6.33 8.49
N ILE A 112 4.81 7.08 8.04
CA ILE A 112 3.45 6.59 7.86
C ILE A 112 3.02 6.81 6.42
N ALA A 113 2.34 5.83 5.84
CA ALA A 113 1.80 5.91 4.50
C ALA A 113 0.40 5.32 4.46
N TYR A 114 -0.50 5.99 3.74
CA TYR A 114 -1.87 5.54 3.49
C TYR A 114 -2.01 5.21 1.99
N ASP A 115 -2.64 4.09 1.65
CA ASP A 115 -3.12 3.80 0.29
C ASP A 115 -4.59 3.37 0.37
N VAL A 116 -5.49 4.16 -0.23
CA VAL A 116 -6.93 3.92 -0.26
C VAL A 116 -7.35 3.52 -1.66
N LYS A 117 -7.85 2.30 -1.82
CA LYS A 117 -8.27 1.75 -3.11
C LYS A 117 -9.71 2.18 -3.45
N SER A 118 -10.05 2.24 -4.74
CA SER A 118 -11.42 2.57 -5.19
C SER A 118 -12.45 1.46 -4.97
N THR A 119 -12.03 0.28 -4.54
CA THR A 119 -12.88 -0.89 -4.31
C THR A 119 -12.62 -1.44 -2.91
N ALA A 120 -13.67 -1.97 -2.26
CA ALA A 120 -13.54 -2.68 -1.00
C ALA A 120 -12.40 -3.71 -1.04
N GLY A 121 -11.58 -3.73 0.00
CA GLY A 121 -10.53 -4.74 0.13
C GLY A 121 -11.14 -6.10 0.43
N LYS A 122 -10.57 -7.15 -0.16
CA LYS A 122 -10.76 -8.49 0.40
C LYS A 122 -9.94 -8.59 1.67
N LYS A 123 -10.47 -9.24 2.70
CA LYS A 123 -9.65 -9.73 3.81
C LYS A 123 -8.49 -10.51 3.22
N SER A 124 -7.30 -9.97 3.36
CA SER A 124 -6.09 -10.69 3.00
C SER A 124 -5.79 -11.62 4.15
N GLY A 125 -5.45 -12.88 3.86
CA GLY A 125 -4.63 -13.61 4.82
C GLY A 125 -3.35 -12.80 4.97
N SER A 126 -2.95 -12.50 6.19
CA SER A 126 -1.63 -11.93 6.46
C SER A 126 -0.57 -12.88 5.93
N GLU A 127 0.03 -12.57 4.77
CA GLU A 127 1.17 -13.31 4.24
C GLU A 127 2.46 -12.57 4.61
N GLY A 128 3.23 -13.16 5.54
CA GLY A 128 4.49 -12.60 6.04
C GLY A 128 4.33 -11.78 7.33
N GLY A 129 5.34 -11.85 8.20
CA GLY A 129 5.38 -11.14 9.49
C GLY A 129 4.60 -11.84 10.62
N SER A 130 4.70 -11.26 11.82
CA SER A 130 3.91 -11.66 12.99
C SER A 130 2.57 -10.92 12.99
N ALA A 131 1.46 -11.60 13.28
CA ALA A 131 0.17 -10.94 13.41
C ALA A 131 0.17 -9.91 14.57
N VAL A 132 -0.57 -8.81 14.40
CA VAL A 132 -0.82 -7.80 15.44
C VAL A 132 -2.32 -7.82 15.78
N PRO A 133 -2.75 -8.64 16.76
CA PRO A 133 -4.17 -8.78 17.08
C PRO A 133 -4.82 -7.47 17.51
N GLY A 134 -6.04 -7.23 17.02
CA GLY A 134 -6.86 -6.08 17.42
C GLY A 134 -6.52 -4.76 16.72
N LEU A 135 -5.73 -4.80 15.64
CA LEU A 135 -5.42 -3.64 14.81
C LEU A 135 -5.96 -3.86 13.38
N GLY A 136 -6.90 -3.01 12.95
CA GLY A 136 -7.55 -3.13 11.64
C GLY A 136 -8.39 -4.40 11.49
N ASP A 137 -8.73 -4.74 10.24
CA ASP A 137 -9.32 -6.04 9.87
C ASP A 137 -8.25 -7.15 9.93
N ASP A 138 -7.04 -6.81 9.50
CA ASP A 138 -5.84 -7.61 9.69
C ASP A 138 -4.60 -6.70 9.74
N ALA A 139 -3.59 -7.13 10.50
CA ALA A 139 -2.33 -6.41 10.62
C ALA A 139 -1.16 -7.34 10.87
N THR A 140 -0.02 -7.00 10.28
CA THR A 140 1.26 -7.70 10.47
C THR A 140 2.35 -6.75 10.87
N VAL A 141 3.36 -7.29 11.55
CA VAL A 141 4.63 -6.62 11.77
C VAL A 141 5.77 -7.51 11.28
N THR A 142 6.61 -6.97 10.42
CA THR A 142 7.90 -7.58 10.05
C THR A 142 9.01 -6.82 10.76
N GLU A 143 10.08 -7.52 11.10
CA GLU A 143 11.27 -6.91 11.65
C GLU A 143 12.49 -7.36 10.87
N LYS A 144 13.43 -6.44 10.70
CA LYS A 144 14.71 -6.69 10.05
C LYS A 144 15.81 -5.91 10.76
N THR A 145 17.00 -6.50 10.81
CA THR A 145 18.23 -5.77 11.12
C THR A 145 19.09 -5.76 9.88
N THR A 146 19.59 -4.58 9.50
CA THR A 146 20.57 -4.38 8.44
C THR A 146 21.85 -3.85 9.05
N GLU A 147 22.98 -4.27 8.48
CA GLU A 147 24.30 -3.81 8.89
C GLU A 147 25.03 -3.28 7.65
N ASP A 148 25.63 -2.10 7.77
CA ASP A 148 26.51 -1.48 6.76
C ASP A 148 27.72 -0.88 7.48
N ASP A 149 28.94 -1.19 7.05
CA ASP A 149 30.19 -0.78 7.72
C ASP A 149 30.15 -0.93 9.27
N ASP A 150 29.75 -2.12 9.75
CA ASP A 150 29.53 -2.48 11.16
C ASP A 150 28.41 -1.71 11.89
N GLN A 151 27.76 -0.74 11.24
CA GLN A 151 26.62 -0.02 11.78
C GLN A 151 25.33 -0.83 11.64
N GLY A 152 24.76 -1.23 12.77
CA GLY A 152 23.43 -1.84 12.81
C GLY A 152 22.30 -0.82 12.77
N ILE A 153 21.26 -1.12 11.97
CA ILE A 153 19.96 -0.45 11.98
C ILE A 153 18.88 -1.53 12.10
N ARG A 154 17.94 -1.35 13.02
CA ARG A 154 16.76 -2.20 13.13
C ARG A 154 15.57 -1.47 12.57
N GLU A 155 14.74 -2.19 11.83
CA GLU A 155 13.49 -1.73 11.24
C GLU A 155 12.36 -2.66 11.66
N ALA A 156 11.21 -2.06 12.03
CA ALA A 156 9.93 -2.73 12.05
C ALA A 156 8.99 -2.06 11.04
N VAL A 157 8.29 -2.89 10.25
CA VAL A 157 7.24 -2.43 9.34
C VAL A 157 5.92 -3.04 9.79
N VAL A 158 4.97 -2.18 10.17
CA VAL A 158 3.59 -2.57 10.47
C VAL A 158 2.73 -2.26 9.25
N THR A 159 2.04 -3.26 8.73
CA THR A 159 1.03 -3.08 7.68
C THR A 159 -0.33 -3.41 8.28
N VAL A 160 -1.27 -2.47 8.17
CA VAL A 160 -2.64 -2.60 8.63
C VAL A 160 -3.56 -2.52 7.42
N HIS A 161 -4.46 -3.47 7.31
CA HIS A 161 -5.55 -3.44 6.35
C HIS A 161 -6.87 -3.15 7.07
N GLN A 162 -7.63 -2.20 6.55
CA GLN A 162 -8.98 -1.89 7.02
C GLN A 162 -9.86 -1.54 5.83
N ASP A 163 -10.83 -2.40 5.51
CA ASP A 163 -11.65 -2.35 4.31
C ASP A 163 -10.80 -2.09 3.04
N ASN A 164 -10.99 -0.97 2.35
CA ASN A 164 -10.24 -0.58 1.16
C ASN A 164 -8.95 0.23 1.43
N ALA A 165 -8.59 0.46 2.70
CA ALA A 165 -7.39 1.19 3.09
C ALA A 165 -6.27 0.26 3.56
N THR A 166 -5.03 0.64 3.22
CA THR A 166 -3.80 0.12 3.82
C THR A 166 -3.08 1.24 4.52
N VAL A 167 -2.70 1.02 5.78
CA VAL A 167 -1.76 1.88 6.52
C VAL A 167 -0.45 1.14 6.69
N THR A 168 0.64 1.71 6.21
CA THR A 168 1.99 1.18 6.40
C THR A 168 2.76 2.13 7.31
N VAL A 169 3.33 1.59 8.39
CA VAL A 169 4.21 2.32 9.29
C VAL A 169 5.58 1.65 9.30
N THR A 170 6.60 2.42 8.98
CA THR A 170 8.00 1.97 9.05
C THR A 170 8.68 2.74 10.18
N TYR A 171 9.20 2.03 11.18
CA TYR A 171 9.97 2.63 12.26
C TYR A 171 11.32 1.95 12.35
N ASN A 172 12.39 2.72 12.24
CA ASN A 172 13.75 2.21 12.30
C ASN A 172 14.66 3.09 13.15
N GLY A 173 15.76 2.49 13.60
CA GLY A 173 16.80 3.21 14.33
C GLY A 173 18.03 2.39 14.65
N GLY A 174 19.04 3.11 15.08
CA GLY A 174 20.32 2.59 15.55
C GLY A 174 21.17 3.70 16.14
N ASP A 175 22.18 3.29 16.87
CA ASP A 175 23.07 4.16 17.60
C ASP A 175 24.44 4.19 16.90
N PHE A 176 24.87 5.39 16.50
CA PHE A 176 26.09 5.61 15.72
C PHE A 176 27.37 5.68 16.57
N GLU A 177 27.27 5.69 17.90
CA GLU A 177 28.45 5.64 18.80
C GLU A 177 28.82 4.18 19.13
N SER A 178 27.83 3.38 19.46
CA SER A 178 27.98 1.95 19.77
C SER A 178 27.91 1.05 18.53
N HIS A 179 27.52 1.61 17.39
CA HIS A 179 27.27 0.92 16.12
C HIS A 179 26.17 -0.15 16.21
N LYS A 180 25.34 -0.10 17.26
CA LYS A 180 24.30 -1.10 17.50
C LYS A 180 22.97 -0.66 16.90
N ALA A 181 22.27 -1.64 16.34
CA ALA A 181 20.88 -1.47 16.00
C ALA A 181 20.06 -1.18 17.26
N ALA A 182 18.98 -0.39 17.11
CA ALA A 182 18.09 -0.08 18.21
C ALA A 182 17.45 -1.34 18.83
N ASP A 183 17.02 -1.21 20.09
CA ASP A 183 16.33 -2.27 20.82
C ASP A 183 15.09 -2.77 20.05
N GLY A 184 14.97 -4.09 19.92
CA GLY A 184 13.92 -4.73 19.13
C GLY A 184 12.53 -4.51 19.69
N ASP A 185 12.39 -4.61 21.01
CA ASP A 185 11.13 -4.41 21.68
C ASP A 185 10.64 -2.96 21.54
N ALA A 186 11.54 -1.99 21.67
CA ALA A 186 11.25 -0.58 21.48
C ALA A 186 10.82 -0.28 20.02
N ILE A 187 11.56 -0.77 19.03
CA ILE A 187 11.24 -0.58 17.61
C ILE A 187 9.88 -1.21 17.26
N ARG A 188 9.64 -2.47 17.68
CA ARG A 188 8.36 -3.14 17.44
C ARG A 188 7.19 -2.41 18.10
N LYS A 189 7.31 -2.05 19.38
CA LYS A 189 6.23 -1.37 20.13
C LYS A 189 5.96 0.03 19.58
N GLY A 190 7.01 0.77 19.21
CA GLY A 190 6.90 2.09 18.60
C GLY A 190 6.14 2.05 17.29
N ALA A 191 6.49 1.12 16.39
CA ALA A 191 5.81 0.94 15.11
C ALA A 191 4.32 0.61 15.29
N ILE A 192 3.99 -0.32 16.20
CA ILE A 192 2.60 -0.71 16.48
C ILE A 192 1.81 0.45 17.08
N SER A 193 2.43 1.24 17.97
CA SER A 193 1.79 2.41 18.58
C SER A 193 1.46 3.48 17.53
N ALA A 194 2.42 3.81 16.67
CA ALA A 194 2.21 4.74 15.56
C ALA A 194 1.15 4.22 14.58
N ALA A 195 1.14 2.92 14.27
CA ALA A 195 0.13 2.32 13.40
C ALA A 195 -1.29 2.40 13.99
N LYS A 196 -1.46 2.21 15.30
CA LYS A 196 -2.77 2.40 15.98
C LYS A 196 -3.29 3.82 15.83
N GLN A 197 -2.39 4.80 16.04
CA GLN A 197 -2.74 6.21 15.95
C GLN A 197 -3.05 6.61 14.50
N ALA A 198 -2.22 6.17 13.55
CA ALA A 198 -2.43 6.40 12.13
C ALA A 198 -3.74 5.79 11.62
N LEU A 199 -4.06 4.54 12.01
CA LEU A 199 -5.32 3.88 11.67
C LEU A 199 -6.53 4.70 12.15
N SER A 200 -6.46 5.23 13.38
CA SER A 200 -7.56 6.03 13.95
C SER A 200 -7.85 7.29 13.14
N ALA A 201 -6.85 7.84 12.43
CA ALA A 201 -7.01 9.01 11.59
C ALA A 201 -7.72 8.75 10.25
N LEU A 202 -7.91 7.48 9.85
CA LEU A 202 -8.68 7.14 8.64
C LEU A 202 -10.18 7.44 8.79
N ASP A 203 -10.70 7.39 10.02
CA ASP A 203 -12.12 7.59 10.28
C ASP A 203 -12.54 9.06 10.41
N GLY A 204 -11.58 10.01 10.38
CA GLY A 204 -11.81 11.45 10.46
C GLY A 204 -11.65 12.03 11.86
#